data_AF-A0A2C5YZL8-F1
#
_entry.id   AF-A0A2C5YZL8-F1
#
_cell.length_a   1.000
_cell.length_b   1.000
_cell.length_c   1.000
_cell.angle_alpha   90.00
_cell.angle_beta   90.00
_cell.angle_gamma   90.00
#
_symmetry.space_group_name_H-M   'P 1'
#
loop_
_entity.id
_entity.type
_entity.pdbx_description
1 polymer ?
#
loop_
_entity_poly.entity_id
_entity_poly.type
_entity_poly.pdbx_seq_one_letter_code
_entity_poly.pdbx_strand_id
1 'polypeptide(L)'
;MLNWLTEHVGTAFRKDIQTCQAKHGKTLVLSIGGATYGQGGWQSTSEAEAAAEKVWAMFGPVQTGSNAPRPFGSAVIDGFDFDFEATTNNLPAFGTQLRSLMDKAGGKRFYLTAAPQCVFPDAAVGSTLDAVPFDFVMIQFYNNWCGVSNFQPGSQTQNAFNFDVWDRWAKGSKNPNVKALLGIPANVGAGGGYTRGEKLRAVINYCKKYSSFGGVMMWDMSQLYANDGFLNEVLGDLA
;
A
#
# COMPACT_ATOMS: atom_id res chain seq x y z
N MET A 1 30.35 -0.95 -9.63
CA MET A 1 29.35 -1.20 -8.56
C MET A 1 27.94 -0.85 -9.02
N LEU A 2 27.68 0.35 -9.58
CA LEU A 2 26.37 0.70 -10.16
C LEU A 2 25.92 -0.26 -11.28
N ASN A 3 26.81 -0.58 -12.25
CA ASN A 3 26.49 -1.50 -13.36
C ASN A 3 26.20 -2.95 -12.91
N TRP A 4 26.83 -3.41 -11.83
CA TRP A 4 26.59 -4.77 -11.31
C TRP A 4 25.21 -4.90 -10.65
N LEU A 5 24.79 -3.87 -9.91
CA LEU A 5 23.44 -3.77 -9.34
C LEU A 5 22.37 -3.65 -10.44
N THR A 6 22.64 -2.93 -11.53
CA THR A 6 21.67 -2.83 -12.64
C THR A 6 21.60 -4.11 -13.48
N GLU A 7 22.73 -4.75 -13.77
CA GLU A 7 22.75 -5.92 -14.66
C GLU A 7 22.33 -7.23 -13.98
N HIS A 8 22.70 -7.47 -12.72
CA HIS A 8 22.43 -8.76 -12.06
C HIS A 8 21.20 -8.71 -11.16
N VAL A 9 21.12 -7.69 -10.29
CA VAL A 9 19.98 -7.52 -9.37
C VAL A 9 18.75 -7.02 -10.12
N GLY A 10 18.92 -6.07 -11.04
CA GLY A 10 17.83 -5.60 -11.90
C GLY A 10 17.24 -6.69 -12.82
N THR A 11 18.06 -7.63 -13.30
CA THR A 11 17.59 -8.74 -14.16
C THR A 11 16.77 -9.77 -13.38
N ALA A 12 17.14 -10.09 -12.14
CA ALA A 12 16.37 -10.98 -11.28
C ALA A 12 14.99 -10.39 -10.98
N PHE A 13 14.92 -9.13 -10.50
CA PHE A 13 13.65 -8.47 -10.22
C PHE A 13 12.77 -8.31 -11.46
N ARG A 14 13.35 -7.98 -12.63
CA ARG A 14 12.60 -7.93 -13.89
C ARG A 14 11.88 -9.23 -14.18
N LYS A 15 12.59 -10.36 -14.08
CA LYS A 15 12.06 -11.69 -14.40
C LYS A 15 10.97 -12.08 -13.41
N ASP A 16 11.16 -11.81 -12.13
CA ASP A 16 10.21 -12.16 -11.08
C ASP A 16 8.93 -11.31 -11.21
N ILE A 17 9.07 -10.01 -11.46
CA ILE A 17 7.92 -9.11 -11.73
C ILE A 17 7.08 -9.65 -12.89
N GLN A 18 7.73 -9.92 -14.03
CA GLN A 18 7.05 -10.43 -15.23
C GLN A 18 6.43 -11.82 -14.98
N THR A 19 7.06 -12.66 -14.17
CA THR A 19 6.55 -13.99 -13.81
C THR A 19 5.30 -13.88 -12.93
N CYS A 20 5.35 -13.05 -11.88
CA CYS A 20 4.20 -12.76 -11.02
C CYS A 20 3.00 -12.23 -11.81
N GLN A 21 3.24 -11.29 -12.72
CA GLN A 21 2.19 -10.72 -13.56
C GLN A 21 1.65 -11.76 -14.57
N ALA A 22 2.51 -12.34 -15.39
CA ALA A 22 2.08 -13.16 -16.53
C ALA A 22 1.66 -14.58 -16.15
N LYS A 23 2.30 -15.21 -15.15
CA LYS A 23 2.01 -16.60 -14.75
C LYS A 23 1.06 -16.70 -13.58
N HIS A 24 1.10 -15.73 -12.66
CA HIS A 24 0.34 -15.79 -11.41
C HIS A 24 -0.79 -14.77 -11.34
N GLY A 25 -0.94 -13.91 -12.35
CA GLY A 25 -1.98 -12.87 -12.39
C GLY A 25 -1.90 -11.90 -11.21
N LYS A 26 -0.71 -11.69 -10.65
CA LYS A 26 -0.52 -10.84 -9.47
C LYS A 26 -0.23 -9.40 -9.90
N THR A 27 -0.93 -8.48 -9.26
CA THR A 27 -0.65 -7.05 -9.30
C THR A 27 0.56 -6.74 -8.44
N LEU A 28 1.55 -6.05 -8.99
CA LEU A 28 2.74 -5.61 -8.29
C LEU A 28 2.81 -4.09 -8.24
N VAL A 29 2.69 -3.53 -7.03
CA VAL A 29 2.87 -2.10 -6.77
C VAL A 29 4.24 -1.84 -6.14
N LEU A 30 4.88 -0.74 -6.51
CA LEU A 30 6.13 -0.30 -5.90
C LEU A 30 5.83 0.61 -4.71
N SER A 31 6.21 0.19 -3.50
CA SER A 31 6.05 1.02 -2.31
C SER A 31 7.14 2.09 -2.20
N ILE A 32 6.73 3.29 -1.80
CA ILE A 32 7.56 4.49 -1.63
C ILE A 32 7.35 5.00 -0.21
N GLY A 33 8.45 5.18 0.51
CA GLY A 33 8.45 5.55 1.94
C GLY A 33 9.12 4.48 2.78
N GLY A 34 8.34 3.85 3.66
CA GLY A 34 8.73 2.91 4.71
C GLY A 34 9.18 3.60 6.00
N ALA A 35 9.17 2.85 7.10
CA ALA A 35 9.56 3.30 8.44
C ALA A 35 10.93 4.02 8.55
N THR A 36 11.87 3.75 7.63
CA THR A 36 13.20 4.38 7.62
C THR A 36 13.28 5.63 6.75
N TYR A 37 12.18 6.08 6.15
CA TYR A 37 12.12 7.31 5.38
C TYR A 37 12.35 8.53 6.27
N GLY A 38 13.27 9.41 5.87
CA GLY A 38 13.66 10.60 6.61
C GLY A 38 14.00 11.81 5.73
N GLN A 39 13.65 11.76 4.45
CA GLN A 39 14.04 12.76 3.44
C GLN A 39 13.18 14.03 3.49
N GLY A 40 12.05 14.01 4.20
CA GLY A 40 11.22 15.19 4.46
C GLY A 40 10.42 15.74 3.28
N GLY A 41 10.55 15.17 2.07
CA GLY A 41 9.81 15.56 0.87
C GLY A 41 10.55 16.56 -0.01
N TRP A 42 9.81 17.46 -0.64
CA TRP A 42 10.33 18.41 -1.65
C TRP A 42 10.18 19.86 -1.20
N GLN A 43 11.00 20.78 -1.72
CA GLN A 43 10.95 22.20 -1.33
C GLN A 43 9.76 22.95 -1.95
N SER A 44 9.26 22.47 -3.08
CA SER A 44 8.13 23.05 -3.79
C SER A 44 7.23 21.98 -4.40
N THR A 45 6.01 22.37 -4.79
CA THR A 45 5.11 21.50 -5.56
C THR A 45 5.71 21.12 -6.90
N SER A 46 6.39 22.04 -7.59
CA SER A 46 7.06 21.76 -8.88
C SER A 46 8.16 20.70 -8.75
N GLU A 47 8.93 20.71 -7.66
CA GLU A 47 9.91 19.65 -7.40
C GLU A 47 9.26 18.29 -7.13
N ALA A 48 8.14 18.28 -6.40
CA ALA A 48 7.37 17.08 -6.14
C ALA A 48 6.76 16.49 -7.42
N GLU A 49 6.21 17.33 -8.29
CA GLU A 49 5.69 16.94 -9.61
C GLU A 49 6.81 16.37 -10.50
N ALA A 50 7.96 17.05 -10.56
CA ALA A 50 9.12 16.56 -11.30
C ALA A 50 9.67 15.23 -10.75
N ALA A 51 9.56 15.01 -9.44
CA ALA A 51 9.92 13.72 -8.83
C ALA A 51 8.93 12.60 -9.23
N ALA A 52 7.63 12.90 -9.29
CA ALA A 52 6.62 11.95 -9.77
C ALA A 52 6.88 11.54 -11.23
N GLU A 53 7.26 12.51 -12.09
CA GLU A 53 7.65 12.22 -13.48
C GLU A 53 8.87 11.32 -13.57
N LYS A 54 9.89 11.55 -12.74
CA LYS A 54 11.08 10.68 -12.67
C LYS A 54 10.69 9.26 -12.24
N VAL A 55 9.91 9.12 -11.18
CA VAL A 55 9.42 7.81 -10.70
C VAL A 55 8.64 7.09 -11.79
N TRP A 56 7.75 7.81 -12.48
CA TRP A 56 6.99 7.26 -13.59
C TRP A 56 7.87 6.80 -14.75
N ALA A 57 8.85 7.59 -15.17
CA ALA A 57 9.79 7.21 -16.23
C ALA A 57 10.63 5.97 -15.85
N MET A 58 11.03 5.86 -14.58
CA MET A 58 11.84 4.75 -14.07
C MET A 58 11.09 3.42 -14.01
N PHE A 59 9.79 3.43 -13.68
CA PHE A 59 9.05 2.21 -13.33
C PHE A 59 7.75 1.97 -14.12
N GLY A 60 7.17 3.02 -14.71
CA GLY A 60 6.02 2.96 -15.61
C GLY A 60 6.35 2.37 -16.99
N PRO A 61 5.47 2.54 -17.98
CA PRO A 61 5.69 2.12 -19.36
C PRO A 61 7.02 2.65 -19.92
N VAL A 62 7.69 1.83 -20.74
CA VAL A 62 8.92 2.25 -21.40
C VAL A 62 8.62 3.39 -22.38
N GLN A 63 9.29 4.53 -22.17
CA GLN A 63 9.13 5.72 -22.99
C GLN A 63 10.22 5.79 -24.07
N THR A 64 9.84 5.88 -25.33
CA THR A 64 10.78 6.02 -26.46
C THR A 64 11.64 7.27 -26.28
N GLY A 65 12.96 7.13 -26.36
CA GLY A 65 13.91 8.24 -26.24
C GLY A 65 14.18 8.71 -24.80
N SER A 66 13.62 8.05 -23.78
CA SER A 66 13.92 8.37 -22.38
C SER A 66 15.28 7.81 -21.96
N ASN A 67 16.05 8.64 -21.25
CA ASN A 67 17.32 8.25 -20.62
C ASN A 67 17.16 7.98 -19.12
N ALA A 68 15.92 7.83 -18.63
CA ALA A 68 15.68 7.51 -17.23
C ALA A 68 16.31 6.15 -16.87
N PRO A 69 16.94 6.02 -15.69
CA PRO A 69 17.44 4.71 -15.25
C PRO A 69 16.26 3.75 -15.12
N ARG A 70 16.49 2.47 -15.45
CA ARG A 70 15.46 1.42 -15.42
C ARG A 70 15.88 0.31 -14.45
N PRO A 71 15.67 0.47 -13.13
CA PRO A 71 16.17 -0.47 -12.13
C PRO A 71 15.65 -1.90 -12.33
N PHE A 72 14.44 -2.06 -12.86
CA PHE A 72 13.83 -3.36 -13.19
C PHE A 72 13.87 -3.67 -14.70
N GLY A 73 14.80 -3.04 -15.43
CA GLY A 73 14.88 -3.12 -16.88
C GLY A 73 13.54 -2.77 -17.56
N SER A 74 13.09 -3.61 -18.48
CA SER A 74 11.83 -3.40 -19.21
C SER A 74 10.56 -3.82 -18.45
N ALA A 75 10.65 -4.30 -17.20
CA ALA A 75 9.46 -4.61 -16.42
C ALA A 75 8.67 -3.33 -16.09
N VAL A 76 7.34 -3.39 -16.23
CA VAL A 76 6.42 -2.29 -15.93
C VAL A 76 5.59 -2.70 -14.72
N ILE A 77 5.77 -2.02 -13.60
CA ILE A 77 4.95 -2.25 -12.39
C ILE A 77 3.48 -1.94 -12.68
N ASP A 78 2.58 -2.45 -11.84
CA ASP A 78 1.14 -2.22 -11.95
C ASP A 78 0.67 -1.01 -11.17
N GLY A 79 1.57 -0.32 -10.47
CA GLY A 79 1.18 0.81 -9.65
C GLY A 79 2.19 1.19 -8.59
N PHE A 80 1.81 2.15 -7.75
CA PHE A 80 2.64 2.66 -6.66
C PHE A 80 1.87 2.63 -5.36
N ASP A 81 2.61 2.41 -4.28
CA ASP A 81 2.09 2.40 -2.93
C ASP A 81 2.77 3.50 -2.10
N PHE A 82 1.97 4.26 -1.35
CA PHE A 82 2.44 5.36 -0.52
C PHE A 82 2.45 4.90 0.94
N ASP A 83 3.59 4.39 1.37
CA ASP A 83 3.86 3.95 2.74
C ASP A 83 4.71 4.99 3.46
N PHE A 84 4.30 6.26 3.41
CA PHE A 84 5.01 7.31 4.14
C PHE A 84 4.60 7.24 5.61
N GLU A 85 5.56 7.00 6.49
CA GLU A 85 5.35 6.92 7.95
C GLU A 85 5.83 8.19 8.69
N ALA A 86 6.26 9.21 7.95
CA ALA A 86 6.68 10.50 8.45
C ALA A 86 6.18 11.65 7.57
N THR A 87 6.06 12.84 8.15
CA THR A 87 5.66 14.05 7.44
C THR A 87 6.54 14.28 6.21
N THR A 88 5.88 14.42 5.06
CA THR A 88 6.53 14.58 3.76
C THR A 88 5.98 15.82 3.05
N ASN A 89 6.82 16.85 2.95
CA ASN A 89 6.45 18.12 2.31
C ASN A 89 6.07 17.89 0.85
N ASN A 90 4.97 18.52 0.41
CA ASN A 90 4.47 18.47 -0.96
C ASN A 90 4.05 17.08 -1.48
N LEU A 91 3.80 16.11 -0.58
CA LEU A 91 3.29 14.78 -0.96
C LEU A 91 1.97 14.80 -1.77
N PRO A 92 0.98 15.68 -1.49
CA PRO A 92 -0.21 15.80 -2.33
C PRO A 92 0.09 16.15 -3.79
N ALA A 93 1.08 17.01 -4.04
CA ALA A 93 1.48 17.38 -5.40
C ALA A 93 2.15 16.21 -6.13
N PHE A 94 3.05 15.49 -5.45
CA PHE A 94 3.66 14.26 -5.96
C PHE A 94 2.58 13.22 -6.34
N GLY A 95 1.65 12.95 -5.43
CA GLY A 95 0.58 11.97 -5.66
C GLY A 95 -0.39 12.37 -6.77
N THR A 96 -0.75 13.64 -6.86
CA THR A 96 -1.64 14.16 -7.92
C THR A 96 -0.99 14.01 -9.29
N GLN A 97 0.29 14.36 -9.41
CA GLN A 97 1.01 14.23 -10.68
C GLN A 97 1.20 12.76 -11.07
N LEU A 98 1.54 11.89 -10.11
CA LEU A 98 1.70 10.46 -10.39
C LEU A 98 0.39 9.81 -10.87
N ARG A 99 -0.73 10.12 -10.21
CA ARG A 99 -2.08 9.69 -10.64
C ARG A 99 -2.39 10.16 -12.06
N SER A 100 -2.14 11.44 -12.35
CA SER A 100 -2.35 12.03 -13.69
C SER A 100 -1.54 11.32 -14.78
N LEU A 101 -0.29 10.97 -14.50
CA LEU A 101 0.56 10.20 -15.42
C LEU A 101 0.02 8.79 -15.65
N MET A 102 -0.40 8.11 -14.58
CA MET A 102 -1.00 6.78 -14.63
C MET A 102 -2.29 6.75 -15.45
N ASP A 103 -3.16 7.75 -15.29
CA ASP A 103 -4.43 7.84 -16.04
C ASP A 103 -4.22 8.09 -17.54
N LYS A 104 -3.19 8.87 -17.89
CA LYS A 104 -2.85 9.19 -19.29
C LYS A 104 -2.14 8.06 -20.01
N ALA A 105 -1.56 7.11 -19.29
CA ALA A 105 -0.70 6.06 -19.85
C ALA A 105 -1.40 5.18 -20.88
N GLY A 106 -2.70 4.89 -20.68
CA GLY A 106 -3.45 3.92 -21.46
C GLY A 106 -2.87 2.50 -21.39
N GLY A 107 -3.45 1.58 -22.17
CA GLY A 107 -2.95 0.20 -22.32
C GLY A 107 -3.31 -0.77 -21.19
N LYS A 108 -2.95 -0.45 -19.94
CA LYS A 108 -3.35 -1.22 -18.75
C LYS A 108 -3.82 -0.32 -17.61
N ARG A 109 -4.58 -0.90 -16.67
CA ARG A 109 -4.92 -0.21 -15.43
C ARG A 109 -3.71 -0.16 -14.52
N PHE A 110 -3.44 1.02 -13.96
CA PHE A 110 -2.46 1.21 -12.89
C PHE A 110 -3.17 1.52 -11.58
N TYR A 111 -2.64 1.00 -10.48
CA TYR A 111 -3.18 1.13 -9.13
C TYR A 111 -2.36 2.12 -8.31
N LEU A 112 -3.01 3.08 -7.66
CA LEU A 112 -2.37 3.92 -6.67
C LEU A 112 -2.90 3.52 -5.30
N THR A 113 -2.00 3.14 -4.38
CA THR A 113 -2.35 2.73 -3.03
C THR A 113 -1.64 3.56 -1.98
N ALA A 114 -2.14 3.51 -0.74
CA ALA A 114 -1.48 4.10 0.41
C ALA A 114 -1.58 3.17 1.62
N ALA A 115 -0.62 3.24 2.53
CA ALA A 115 -0.58 2.45 3.75
C ALA A 115 -0.62 3.35 5.00
N PRO A 116 -1.73 4.07 5.27
CA PRO A 116 -1.84 4.88 6.49
C PRO A 116 -1.80 4.00 7.74
N GLN A 117 -1.38 4.55 8.87
CA GLN A 117 -1.61 3.92 10.18
C GLN A 117 -3.09 4.03 10.58
N CYS A 118 -3.54 3.23 11.55
CA CYS A 118 -4.97 3.23 11.92
C CYS A 118 -5.44 4.53 12.59
N VAL A 119 -4.53 5.36 13.12
CA VAL A 119 -4.87 6.65 13.73
C VAL A 119 -5.45 7.57 12.66
N PHE A 120 -6.63 8.13 12.92
CA PHE A 120 -7.34 8.96 11.96
C PHE A 120 -7.54 10.39 12.49
N PRO A 121 -7.24 11.44 11.70
CA PRO A 121 -6.57 11.38 10.39
C PRO A 121 -5.12 10.91 10.52
N ASP A 122 -4.62 10.21 9.50
CA ASP A 122 -3.22 9.79 9.45
C ASP A 122 -2.30 11.00 9.29
N ALA A 123 -1.23 11.07 10.08
CA ALA A 123 -0.36 12.24 10.14
C ALA A 123 0.55 12.39 8.91
N ALA A 124 0.93 11.29 8.26
CA ALA A 124 1.91 11.29 7.19
C ALA A 124 1.26 11.38 5.80
N VAL A 125 0.19 10.61 5.58
CA VAL A 125 -0.51 10.54 4.28
C VAL A 125 -1.90 11.17 4.29
N GLY A 126 -2.44 11.62 5.44
CA GLY A 126 -3.80 12.16 5.53
C GLY A 126 -4.11 13.29 4.55
N SER A 127 -3.22 14.27 4.43
CA SER A 127 -3.38 15.37 3.45
C SER A 127 -3.38 14.90 1.99
N THR A 128 -2.71 13.78 1.71
CA THR A 128 -2.65 13.18 0.37
C THR A 128 -3.89 12.34 0.09
N LEU A 129 -4.42 11.64 1.10
CA LEU A 129 -5.71 10.94 1.03
C LEU A 129 -6.87 11.90 0.70
N ASP A 130 -6.80 13.14 1.15
CA ASP A 130 -7.80 14.18 0.84
C ASP A 130 -7.65 14.77 -0.57
N ALA A 131 -6.46 14.66 -1.17
CA ALA A 131 -6.13 15.28 -2.46
C ALA A 131 -6.20 14.32 -3.65
N VAL A 132 -5.88 13.04 -3.45
CA VAL A 132 -5.59 12.09 -4.54
C VAL A 132 -6.57 10.91 -4.54
N PRO A 133 -7.12 10.50 -5.72
CA PRO A 133 -7.96 9.33 -5.81
C PRO A 133 -7.13 8.03 -5.78
N PHE A 134 -7.09 7.39 -4.60
CA PHE A 134 -6.47 6.07 -4.41
C PHE A 134 -7.42 4.94 -4.82
N ASP A 135 -6.87 3.85 -5.33
CA ASP A 135 -7.61 2.62 -5.66
C ASP A 135 -7.83 1.76 -4.40
N PHE A 136 -6.79 1.60 -3.58
CA PHE A 136 -6.83 0.84 -2.32
C PHE A 136 -6.08 1.58 -1.20
N VAL A 137 -6.53 1.42 0.05
CA VAL A 137 -5.77 1.84 1.24
C VAL A 137 -5.53 0.64 2.14
N MET A 138 -4.28 0.41 2.52
CA MET A 138 -3.81 -0.72 3.33
C MET A 138 -3.55 -0.26 4.75
N ILE A 139 -4.63 -0.07 5.51
CA ILE A 139 -4.57 0.60 6.82
C ILE A 139 -3.85 -0.30 7.82
N GLN A 140 -2.77 0.19 8.42
CA GLN A 140 -1.94 -0.56 9.36
C GLN A 140 -2.63 -0.60 10.74
N PHE A 141 -3.44 -1.63 10.98
CA PHE A 141 -4.12 -1.87 12.27
C PHE A 141 -3.22 -2.61 13.26
N TYR A 142 -2.00 -2.12 13.42
CA TYR A 142 -0.98 -2.62 14.34
C TYR A 142 -0.08 -1.48 14.83
N ASN A 143 0.79 -1.75 15.81
CA ASN A 143 1.65 -0.75 16.47
C ASN A 143 0.92 0.45 17.10
N ASN A 144 -0.41 0.44 17.18
CA ASN A 144 -1.24 1.54 17.63
C ASN A 144 -2.43 1.05 18.46
N TRP A 145 -2.99 1.95 19.28
CA TRP A 145 -4.14 1.64 20.14
C TRP A 145 -5.37 1.19 19.36
N CYS A 146 -5.54 1.65 18.11
CA CYS A 146 -6.63 1.25 17.22
C CYS A 146 -6.40 -0.10 16.50
N GLY A 147 -5.32 -0.83 16.83
CA GLY A 147 -4.97 -2.09 16.18
C GLY A 147 -5.88 -3.28 16.49
N VAL A 148 -5.75 -4.34 15.68
CA VAL A 148 -6.58 -5.56 15.77
C VAL A 148 -6.51 -6.26 17.12
N SER A 149 -5.38 -6.14 17.84
CA SER A 149 -5.21 -6.69 19.18
C SER A 149 -6.13 -6.03 20.22
N ASN A 150 -6.70 -4.86 19.94
CA ASN A 150 -7.62 -4.15 20.84
C ASN A 150 -9.09 -4.29 20.43
N PHE A 151 -9.38 -5.06 19.38
CA PHE A 151 -10.75 -5.43 19.02
C PHE A 151 -11.43 -6.24 20.14
N GLN A 152 -12.72 -5.98 20.35
CA GLN A 152 -13.56 -6.62 21.36
C GLN A 152 -14.61 -7.52 20.68
N PRO A 153 -14.37 -8.85 20.59
CA PRO A 153 -15.31 -9.80 20.02
C PRO A 153 -16.68 -9.74 20.71
N GLY A 154 -17.76 -9.86 19.93
CA GLY A 154 -19.13 -9.84 20.43
C GLY A 154 -19.69 -8.43 20.71
N SER A 155 -18.84 -7.40 20.78
CA SER A 155 -19.32 -6.02 20.93
C SER A 155 -19.79 -5.44 19.60
N GLN A 156 -20.97 -4.80 19.61
CA GLN A 156 -21.48 -4.06 18.45
C GLN A 156 -20.71 -2.77 18.20
N THR A 157 -20.24 -2.12 19.27
CA THR A 157 -19.45 -0.89 19.22
C THR A 157 -18.01 -1.16 19.62
N GLN A 158 -17.06 -0.69 18.82
CA GLN A 158 -15.63 -0.81 19.11
C GLN A 158 -15.10 0.53 19.63
N ASN A 159 -14.49 0.53 20.81
CA ASN A 159 -13.94 1.75 21.41
C ASN A 159 -12.55 2.10 20.86
N ALA A 160 -11.79 1.08 20.43
CA ALA A 160 -10.41 1.22 19.99
C ALA A 160 -10.28 0.96 18.48
N PHE A 161 -10.64 -0.24 18.03
CA PHE A 161 -10.58 -0.61 16.62
C PHE A 161 -11.55 0.22 15.78
N ASN A 162 -11.05 0.99 14.81
CA ASN A 162 -11.79 2.09 14.18
C ASN A 162 -12.00 1.93 12.66
N PHE A 163 -12.21 0.70 12.17
CA PHE A 163 -12.49 0.47 10.74
C PHE A 163 -13.75 1.21 10.25
N ASP A 164 -14.72 1.47 11.14
CA ASP A 164 -15.91 2.28 10.83
C ASP A 164 -15.56 3.74 10.47
N VAL A 165 -14.53 4.31 11.08
CA VAL A 165 -14.02 5.65 10.76
C VAL A 165 -13.44 5.64 9.34
N TRP A 166 -12.62 4.64 9.03
CA TRP A 166 -12.02 4.47 7.70
C TRP A 166 -13.07 4.18 6.62
N ASP A 167 -14.13 3.42 6.91
CA ASP A 167 -15.25 3.24 5.99
C ASP A 167 -16.01 4.54 5.71
N ARG A 168 -16.23 5.39 6.73
CA ARG A 168 -16.82 6.72 6.54
C ARG A 168 -15.95 7.61 5.65
N TRP A 169 -14.63 7.60 5.87
CA TRP A 169 -13.69 8.31 5.00
C TRP A 169 -13.77 7.78 3.56
N ALA A 170 -13.75 6.46 3.36
CA ALA A 170 -13.75 5.84 2.03
C ALA A 170 -14.92 6.32 1.16
N LYS A 171 -16.11 6.44 1.76
CA LYS A 171 -17.34 6.94 1.11
C LYS A 171 -17.26 8.40 0.66
N GLY A 172 -16.45 9.22 1.33
CA GLY A 172 -16.23 10.64 1.01
C GLY A 172 -14.92 10.93 0.28
N SER A 173 -14.11 9.91 -0.01
CA SER A 173 -12.79 10.08 -0.61
C SER A 173 -12.86 10.52 -2.08
N LYS A 174 -11.71 10.93 -2.64
CA LYS A 174 -11.60 11.31 -4.05
C LYS A 174 -11.92 10.18 -5.02
N ASN A 175 -11.89 8.93 -4.55
CA ASN A 175 -12.42 7.78 -5.26
C ASN A 175 -13.45 7.08 -4.37
N PRO A 176 -14.77 7.33 -4.52
CA PRO A 176 -15.78 6.71 -3.66
C PRO A 176 -15.88 5.19 -3.81
N ASN A 177 -15.16 4.59 -4.77
CA ASN A 177 -15.03 3.13 -4.93
C ASN A 177 -13.73 2.57 -4.32
N VAL A 178 -12.94 3.38 -3.61
CA VAL A 178 -11.71 2.95 -2.92
C VAL A 178 -12.01 1.75 -2.03
N LYS A 179 -11.07 0.80 -1.98
CA LYS A 179 -11.17 -0.32 -1.02
C LYS A 179 -10.20 -0.14 0.14
N ALA A 180 -10.71 -0.33 1.35
CA ALA A 180 -9.96 -0.36 2.59
C ALA A 180 -9.60 -1.80 2.94
N LEU A 181 -8.30 -2.07 3.09
CA LEU A 181 -7.76 -3.35 3.51
C LEU A 181 -7.40 -3.29 4.99
N LEU A 182 -7.69 -4.38 5.69
CA LEU A 182 -7.28 -4.61 7.07
C LEU A 182 -5.81 -5.02 7.10
N GLY A 183 -4.90 -4.09 7.42
CA GLY A 183 -3.47 -4.37 7.58
C GLY A 183 -3.17 -5.03 8.92
N ILE A 184 -2.52 -6.19 8.89
CA ILE A 184 -2.16 -6.98 10.07
C ILE A 184 -0.70 -7.42 10.04
N PRO A 185 -0.07 -7.64 11.20
CA PRO A 185 1.23 -8.32 11.26
C PRO A 185 1.07 -9.78 10.82
N ALA A 186 1.99 -10.25 10.00
CA ALA A 186 1.98 -11.62 9.49
C ALA A 186 2.57 -12.63 10.49
N ASN A 187 3.29 -12.16 11.51
CA ASN A 187 3.87 -12.95 12.60
C ASN A 187 4.23 -12.03 13.78
N VAL A 188 4.70 -12.60 14.89
CA VAL A 188 5.13 -11.87 16.10
C VAL A 188 6.34 -10.93 15.86
N GLY A 189 7.16 -11.21 14.84
CA GLY A 189 8.31 -10.38 14.47
C GLY A 189 7.95 -9.18 13.59
N ALA A 190 6.69 -9.05 13.17
CA ALA A 190 6.26 -8.04 12.20
C ALA A 190 5.65 -6.78 12.86
N GLY A 191 6.04 -6.49 14.10
CA GLY A 191 5.49 -5.41 14.91
C GLY A 191 4.53 -5.91 16.01
N GLY A 192 4.06 -4.96 16.83
CA GLY A 192 3.14 -5.21 17.92
C GLY A 192 1.70 -5.39 17.45
N GLY A 193 0.96 -6.26 18.12
CA GLY A 193 -0.48 -6.46 17.86
C GLY A 193 -0.80 -7.65 16.97
N TYR A 194 0.16 -8.55 16.69
CA TYR A 194 -0.10 -9.82 16.02
C TYR A 194 -1.28 -10.55 16.69
N THR A 195 -2.28 -10.90 15.88
CA THR A 195 -3.54 -11.50 16.34
C THR A 195 -3.91 -12.63 15.37
N ARG A 196 -4.39 -13.75 15.92
CA ARG A 196 -4.80 -14.94 15.17
C ARG A 196 -6.05 -15.59 15.80
N GLY A 197 -6.57 -16.63 15.16
CA GLY A 197 -7.67 -17.46 15.64
C GLY A 197 -9.01 -16.72 15.69
N GLU A 198 -9.85 -17.09 16.67
CA GLU A 198 -11.22 -16.57 16.78
C GLU A 198 -11.29 -15.04 16.85
N LYS A 199 -10.29 -14.41 17.47
CA LYS A 199 -10.23 -12.94 17.54
C LYS A 199 -10.02 -12.33 16.16
N LEU A 200 -9.07 -12.83 15.37
CA LEU A 200 -8.83 -12.35 14.01
C LEU A 200 -10.05 -12.59 13.12
N ARG A 201 -10.65 -13.79 13.20
CA ARG A 201 -11.91 -14.11 12.53
C ARG A 201 -13.01 -13.11 12.86
N ALA A 202 -13.17 -12.76 14.14
CA ALA A 202 -14.17 -11.80 14.58
C ALA A 202 -13.91 -10.39 14.02
N VAL A 203 -12.64 -9.97 13.92
CA VAL A 203 -12.26 -8.70 13.27
C VAL A 203 -12.60 -8.71 11.79
N ILE A 204 -12.23 -9.77 11.06
CA ILE A 204 -12.50 -9.90 9.62
C ILE A 204 -14.02 -9.89 9.36
N ASN A 205 -14.79 -10.64 10.15
CA ASN A 205 -16.25 -10.66 10.05
C ASN A 205 -16.89 -9.30 10.40
N TYR A 206 -16.29 -8.53 11.31
CA TYR A 206 -16.71 -7.17 11.57
C TYR A 206 -16.46 -6.26 10.35
N CYS A 207 -15.27 -6.36 9.74
CA CYS A 207 -14.90 -5.56 8.57
C CYS A 207 -15.76 -5.89 7.33
N LYS A 208 -16.12 -7.17 7.12
CA LYS A 208 -17.01 -7.62 6.02
C LYS A 208 -18.37 -6.92 5.97
N LYS A 209 -18.82 -6.27 7.06
CA LYS A 209 -20.08 -5.49 7.09
C LYS A 209 -20.01 -4.18 6.31
N TYR A 210 -18.80 -3.70 6.01
CA TYR A 210 -18.56 -2.42 5.36
C TYR A 210 -18.30 -2.60 3.86
N SER A 211 -19.00 -1.84 3.02
CA SER A 211 -18.88 -1.94 1.55
C SER A 211 -17.51 -1.51 1.01
N SER A 212 -16.77 -0.73 1.80
CA SER A 212 -15.39 -0.34 1.50
C SER A 212 -14.39 -1.47 1.75
N PHE A 213 -14.73 -2.50 2.52
CA PHE A 213 -13.79 -3.58 2.84
C PHE A 213 -13.31 -4.31 1.58
N GLY A 214 -12.00 -4.37 1.40
CA GLY A 214 -11.33 -4.96 0.23
C GLY A 214 -10.55 -6.23 0.50
N GLY A 215 -10.37 -6.61 1.77
CA GLY A 215 -9.57 -7.77 2.16
C GLY A 215 -8.52 -7.43 3.23
N VAL A 216 -7.45 -8.22 3.28
CA VAL A 216 -6.40 -8.15 4.30
C VAL A 216 -5.06 -7.84 3.64
N MET A 217 -4.29 -6.93 4.24
CA MET A 217 -2.86 -6.72 3.95
C MET A 217 -2.04 -7.34 5.09
N MET A 218 -0.92 -7.98 4.75
CA MET A 218 -0.04 -8.65 5.73
C MET A 218 1.37 -8.09 5.65
N TRP A 219 1.86 -7.52 6.75
CA TRP A 219 3.25 -7.11 6.90
C TRP A 219 4.04 -8.23 7.58
N ASP A 220 5.01 -8.89 6.96
CA ASP A 220 5.32 -8.94 5.54
C ASP A 220 5.39 -10.39 5.04
N MET A 221 5.79 -10.58 3.77
CA MET A 221 5.89 -11.91 3.17
C MET A 221 6.92 -12.82 3.88
N SER A 222 8.03 -12.28 4.39
CA SER A 222 9.05 -13.09 5.08
C SER A 222 8.50 -13.64 6.40
N GLN A 223 7.75 -12.80 7.11
CA GLN A 223 7.08 -13.14 8.37
C GLN A 223 5.94 -14.14 8.12
N LEU A 224 5.16 -13.93 7.06
CA LEU A 224 4.10 -14.84 6.65
C LEU A 224 4.64 -16.22 6.28
N TYR A 225 5.73 -16.26 5.51
CA TYR A 225 6.36 -17.51 5.08
C TYR A 225 6.89 -18.33 6.26
N ALA A 226 7.35 -17.65 7.32
CA ALA A 226 7.78 -18.29 8.56
C ALA A 226 6.63 -18.68 9.51
N ASN A 227 5.38 -18.32 9.20
CA ASN A 227 4.21 -18.55 10.04
C ASN A 227 3.27 -19.60 9.44
N ASP A 228 3.63 -20.86 9.66
CA ASP A 228 2.92 -22.00 9.07
C ASP A 228 1.42 -21.97 9.34
N GLY A 229 0.64 -22.06 8.27
CA GLY A 229 -0.82 -22.11 8.31
C GLY A 229 -1.52 -20.75 8.42
N PHE A 230 -0.81 -19.65 8.71
CA PHE A 230 -1.46 -18.34 8.92
C PHE A 230 -2.12 -17.80 7.65
N LEU A 231 -1.50 -17.98 6.48
CA LEU A 231 -2.13 -17.62 5.20
C LEU A 231 -3.46 -18.37 4.99
N ASN A 232 -3.49 -19.68 5.28
CA ASN A 232 -4.70 -20.49 5.14
C ASN A 232 -5.79 -20.09 6.14
N GLU A 233 -5.40 -19.72 7.36
CA GLU A 233 -6.29 -19.17 8.38
C GLU A 233 -6.97 -17.89 7.87
N VAL A 234 -6.20 -16.91 7.38
CA VAL A 234 -6.71 -15.64 6.85
C VAL A 234 -7.59 -15.85 5.63
N LEU A 235 -7.19 -16.73 4.69
CA LEU A 235 -7.99 -17.05 3.51
C LEU A 235 -9.30 -17.74 3.89
N GLY A 236 -9.28 -18.64 4.88
CA GLY A 236 -10.48 -19.31 5.39
C GLY A 236 -11.44 -18.34 6.07
N ASP A 237 -10.94 -17.35 6.79
CA ASP A 237 -11.76 -16.32 7.43
C ASP A 237 -12.30 -15.28 6.42
N LEU A 238 -11.65 -15.12 5.26
CA LEU A 238 -12.09 -14.25 4.16
C LEU A 238 -13.15 -14.87 3.26
N ALA A 239 -13.16 -16.20 3.09
CA ALA A 239 -14.20 -16.94 2.38
C ALA A 239 -15.60 -16.70 2.97
#